data_AF-A0A3N0WLH9-F1
#
_entry.id   AF-A0A3N0WLH9-F1
#
_cell.length_a   1.000
_cell.length_b   1.000
_cell.length_c   1.000
_cell.angle_alpha   90.00
_cell.angle_beta   90.00
_cell.angle_gamma   90.00
#
_symmetry.space_group_name_H-M   'P 1'
#
loop_
_entity.id
_entity.type
_entity.pdbx_description
1 polymer ?
#
loop_
_entity_poly.entity_id
_entity_poly.type
_entity_poly.pdbx_seq_one_letter_code
_entity_poly.pdbx_strand_id
1 'polypeptide(L)'
;MTTPKIHKQNSFFKSIIDLIDNLQTDDDCRVFLEKIRWNGEPECPHCGVKSEKHYKLNKSDFKGLYKCKDCRNRFTVTVGTMFESSHIPLRKWFLAVYVFASHKKGISSVQLHKDLNVTQKTAWYMLSRIIYNFNQNILLFFMVRYKSMKPMLVVMQERKTMNIKIHKDVV
;
A
#
# COMPACT_ATOMS: atom_id res chain seq x y z
N MET A 1 3.64 22.28 35.95
CA MET A 1 2.65 22.25 34.85
C MET A 1 3.13 21.27 33.81
N THR A 2 2.49 20.10 33.74
CA THR A 2 2.88 18.96 32.90
C THR A 2 2.39 19.17 31.46
N THR A 3 3.27 18.99 30.48
CA THR A 3 2.92 19.10 29.05
C THR A 3 2.00 17.94 28.64
N PRO A 4 0.92 18.20 27.86
CA PRO A 4 0.00 17.16 27.44
C PRO A 4 0.66 16.26 26.39
N LYS A 5 0.72 14.95 26.68
CA LYS A 5 1.14 13.91 25.75
C LYS A 5 0.13 13.82 24.59
N ILE A 6 0.49 14.35 23.42
CA ILE A 6 -0.30 14.14 22.20
C ILE A 6 0.18 12.85 21.53
N HIS A 7 -0.27 11.72 22.06
CA HIS A 7 -0.31 10.46 21.31
C HIS A 7 -1.40 10.61 20.23
N LYS A 8 -1.02 10.53 18.95
CA LYS A 8 -1.97 10.28 17.88
C LYS A 8 -1.37 9.29 16.88
N GLN A 9 -1.29 8.04 17.30
CA GLN A 9 -1.08 6.91 16.41
C GLN A 9 -2.41 6.65 15.69
N ASN A 10 -2.49 6.98 14.40
CA ASN A 10 -3.56 6.50 13.53
C ASN A 10 -3.02 5.33 12.69
N SER A 11 -2.47 4.32 13.37
CA SER A 11 -1.99 3.10 12.74
C SER A 11 -3.17 2.13 12.62
N PHE A 12 -3.58 1.80 11.40
CA PHE A 12 -4.65 0.84 11.14
C PHE A 12 -4.41 -0.52 11.81
N PHE A 13 -3.14 -0.90 11.97
CA PHE A 13 -2.71 -2.06 12.76
C PHE A 13 -1.60 -1.63 13.71
N LYS A 14 -1.63 -2.14 14.94
CA LYS A 14 -0.63 -1.81 15.98
C LYS A 14 0.64 -2.66 15.88
N SER A 15 0.52 -3.86 15.32
CA SER A 15 1.63 -4.80 15.16
C SER A 15 1.39 -5.73 13.95
N ILE A 16 2.40 -6.51 13.59
CA ILE A 16 2.27 -7.53 12.53
C ILE A 16 1.28 -8.63 12.92
N ILE A 17 1.20 -8.96 14.21
CA ILE A 17 0.27 -9.97 14.75
C ILE A 17 -1.16 -9.47 14.56
N ASP A 18 -1.41 -8.21 14.94
CA ASP A 18 -2.71 -7.55 14.76
C ASP A 18 -3.14 -7.53 13.28
N LEU A 19 -2.20 -7.31 12.34
CA LEU A 19 -2.48 -7.41 10.92
C LEU A 19 -2.86 -8.83 10.49
N ILE A 20 -2.13 -9.85 10.95
CA ILE A 20 -2.36 -11.26 10.59
C ILE A 20 -3.71 -11.75 11.10
N ASP A 21 -4.10 -11.32 12.32
CA ASP A 21 -5.33 -11.72 12.98
C ASP A 21 -6.56 -11.08 12.35
N ASN A 22 -6.47 -9.82 11.89
CA ASN A 22 -7.56 -9.10 11.26
C ASN A 22 -7.68 -9.36 9.74
N LEU A 23 -6.59 -9.74 9.07
CA LEU A 23 -6.54 -10.01 7.62
C LEU A 23 -6.24 -11.49 7.37
N GLN A 24 -7.19 -12.36 7.71
CA GLN A 24 -7.04 -13.81 7.59
C GLN A 24 -7.22 -14.29 6.15
N THR A 25 -8.18 -13.71 5.45
CA THR A 25 -8.53 -14.07 4.07
C THR A 25 -8.25 -12.95 3.09
N ASP A 26 -8.16 -13.31 1.81
CA ASP A 26 -8.07 -12.33 0.72
C ASP A 26 -9.34 -11.47 0.61
N ASP A 27 -10.49 -11.96 1.09
CA ASP A 27 -11.74 -11.18 1.12
C ASP A 27 -11.70 -10.11 2.21
N ASP A 28 -11.16 -10.41 3.40
CA ASP A 28 -10.92 -9.40 4.44
C ASP A 28 -9.98 -8.30 3.94
N CYS A 29 -8.93 -8.70 3.23
CA CYS A 29 -8.00 -7.79 2.58
C CYS A 29 -8.69 -6.88 1.56
N ARG A 30 -9.64 -7.41 0.78
CA ARG A 30 -10.43 -6.61 -0.18
C ARG A 30 -11.33 -5.61 0.53
N VAL A 31 -12.08 -6.05 1.54
CA VAL A 31 -12.97 -5.18 2.32
C VAL A 31 -12.17 -4.07 3.00
N PHE A 32 -11.01 -4.39 3.56
CA PHE A 32 -10.11 -3.42 4.14
C PHE A 32 -9.59 -2.42 3.10
N LEU A 33 -9.22 -2.88 1.91
CA LEU A 33 -8.79 -2.02 0.82
C LEU A 33 -9.92 -1.11 0.30
N GLU A 34 -11.14 -1.64 0.20
CA GLU A 34 -12.35 -0.89 -0.17
C GLU A 34 -12.58 0.25 0.84
N LYS A 35 -12.47 -0.06 2.14
CA LYS A 35 -12.60 0.93 3.21
C LYS A 35 -11.55 2.04 3.11
N ILE A 36 -10.27 1.70 2.91
CA ILE A 36 -9.20 2.70 2.81
C ILE A 36 -9.34 3.55 1.54
N ARG A 37 -9.64 2.93 0.40
CA ARG A 37 -9.61 3.60 -0.89
C ARG A 37 -10.84 4.47 -1.13
N TRP A 38 -12.02 3.98 -0.74
CA TRP A 38 -13.30 4.59 -1.13
C TRP A 38 -14.09 5.13 0.06
N ASN A 39 -13.83 4.65 1.28
CA ASN A 39 -14.54 5.09 2.49
C ASN A 39 -16.08 5.13 2.35
N GLY A 40 -16.65 4.20 1.58
CA GLY A 40 -18.09 4.10 1.32
C GLY A 40 -18.55 4.54 -0.07
N GLU A 41 -17.75 5.33 -0.81
CA GLU A 41 -18.10 5.82 -2.14
C GLU A 41 -17.17 5.25 -3.23
N PRO A 42 -17.56 4.19 -3.95
CA PRO A 42 -16.70 3.58 -4.96
C PRO A 42 -16.38 4.54 -6.10
N GLU A 43 -15.10 4.68 -6.41
CA GLU A 43 -14.59 5.42 -7.57
C GLU A 43 -14.36 4.46 -8.73
N CYS A 44 -14.98 4.73 -9.87
CA CYS A 44 -14.76 3.94 -11.08
C CYS A 44 -13.40 4.31 -11.70
N PRO A 45 -12.46 3.36 -11.86
CA PRO A 45 -11.15 3.64 -12.45
C PRO A 45 -11.21 3.93 -13.96
N HIS A 46 -12.31 3.58 -14.64
CA HIS A 46 -12.47 3.77 -16.09
C HIS A 46 -12.95 5.18 -16.45
N CYS A 47 -13.89 5.73 -15.69
CA CYS A 47 -14.47 7.05 -15.96
C CYS A 47 -14.18 8.09 -14.87
N GLY A 48 -13.56 7.72 -13.75
CA GLY A 48 -13.22 8.63 -12.65
C GLY A 48 -14.40 9.09 -11.80
N VAL A 49 -15.63 8.63 -12.09
CA VAL A 49 -16.82 9.03 -11.32
C VAL A 49 -16.80 8.35 -9.94
N LYS A 50 -17.07 9.12 -8.89
CA LYS A 50 -17.33 8.64 -7.53
C LYS A 50 -18.84 8.61 -7.30
N SER A 51 -19.38 7.47 -6.91
CA SER A 51 -20.82 7.34 -6.70
C SER A 51 -21.16 6.12 -5.85
N GLU A 52 -22.03 6.31 -4.86
CA GLU A 52 -22.67 5.21 -4.12
C GLU A 52 -23.56 4.33 -5.01
N LYS A 53 -23.94 4.82 -6.21
CA LYS A 53 -24.73 4.06 -7.18
C LYS A 53 -23.92 2.96 -7.85
N HIS A 54 -22.60 2.92 -7.65
CA HIS A 54 -21.75 1.80 -8.03
C HIS A 54 -22.02 0.62 -7.11
N TYR A 55 -22.50 -0.48 -7.69
CA TYR A 55 -22.95 -1.64 -6.91
C TYR A 55 -22.02 -2.83 -7.07
N LYS A 56 -21.90 -3.59 -5.98
CA LYS A 56 -21.15 -4.85 -5.93
C LYS A 56 -21.94 -5.95 -6.63
N LEU A 57 -21.26 -6.73 -7.46
CA LEU A 57 -21.80 -7.91 -8.12
C LEU A 57 -21.58 -9.12 -7.22
N ASN A 58 -22.63 -9.61 -6.56
CA ASN A 58 -22.56 -10.75 -5.65
C ASN A 58 -22.73 -12.10 -6.37
N LYS A 59 -22.05 -12.31 -7.50
CA LYS A 59 -22.02 -13.62 -8.16
C LYS A 59 -20.88 -14.45 -7.57
N SER A 60 -21.16 -15.73 -7.27
CA SER A 60 -20.25 -16.70 -6.61
C SER A 60 -18.83 -16.72 -7.19
N ASP A 61 -18.71 -16.50 -8.50
CA ASP A 61 -17.46 -16.70 -9.22
C ASP A 61 -16.54 -15.46 -9.22
N PHE A 62 -17.06 -14.28 -8.87
CA PHE A 62 -16.33 -13.00 -8.98
C PHE A 62 -16.41 -12.18 -7.69
N LYS A 63 -15.61 -12.57 -6.69
CA LYS A 63 -15.52 -11.86 -5.41
C LYS A 63 -14.92 -10.45 -5.57
N GLY A 64 -15.59 -9.44 -5.01
CA GLY A 64 -15.09 -8.06 -4.99
C GLY A 64 -15.28 -7.27 -6.29
N LEU A 65 -16.13 -7.76 -7.21
CA LEU A 65 -16.41 -7.09 -8.47
C LEU A 65 -17.48 -6.01 -8.31
N TYR A 66 -17.23 -4.82 -8.82
CA TYR A 66 -18.14 -3.69 -8.87
C TYR A 66 -18.57 -3.41 -10.31
N LYS A 67 -19.76 -2.82 -10.47
CA LYS A 67 -20.23 -2.32 -11.75
C LYS A 67 -20.53 -0.82 -11.66
N CYS A 68 -19.92 -0.06 -12.57
CA CYS A 68 -20.17 1.37 -12.70
C CYS A 68 -21.59 1.60 -13.22
N LYS A 69 -22.29 2.62 -12.70
CA LYS A 69 -23.63 2.98 -13.17
C LYS A 69 -23.57 3.81 -14.44
N ASP A 70 -22.54 4.65 -14.55
CA ASP A 70 -22.35 5.61 -15.64
C ASP A 70 -21.77 4.92 -16.89
N CYS A 71 -20.54 4.38 -16.79
CA CYS A 71 -19.87 3.75 -17.93
C CYS A 71 -20.22 2.27 -18.11
N ARG A 72 -21.00 1.67 -17.20
CA ARG A 72 -21.43 0.25 -17.20
C ARG A 72 -20.31 -0.79 -17.15
N ASN A 73 -19.04 -0.36 -17.13
CA ASN A 73 -17.88 -1.24 -17.02
C ASN A 73 -17.76 -1.87 -15.64
N ARG A 74 -17.11 -3.02 -15.60
CA ARG A 74 -16.81 -3.76 -14.37
C ARG A 74 -15.41 -3.41 -13.89
N PHE A 75 -15.23 -3.34 -12.58
CA PHE A 75 -13.93 -3.06 -11.97
C PHE A 75 -13.84 -3.71 -10.58
N THR A 76 -12.62 -3.87 -10.08
CA THR A 76 -12.36 -4.29 -8.69
C THR A 76 -11.63 -3.16 -7.97
N VAL A 77 -11.61 -3.23 -6.65
CA VAL A 77 -10.83 -2.29 -5.81
C VAL A 77 -9.32 -2.35 -6.08
N THR A 78 -8.82 -3.37 -6.77
CA THR A 78 -7.40 -3.53 -7.10
C THR A 78 -7.00 -2.79 -8.38
N VAL A 79 -7.94 -2.42 -9.26
CA VAL A 79 -7.64 -1.73 -10.54
C VAL A 79 -7.05 -0.34 -10.28
N GLY A 80 -5.94 0.00 -10.93
CA GLY A 80 -5.21 1.24 -10.70
C GLY A 80 -4.42 1.26 -9.38
N THR A 81 -4.10 0.10 -8.82
CA THR A 81 -3.24 -0.02 -7.62
C THR A 81 -2.06 -0.95 -7.87
N MET A 82 -1.12 -0.99 -6.93
CA MET A 82 -0.02 -1.96 -6.94
C MET A 82 -0.48 -3.43 -6.92
N PHE A 83 -1.75 -3.71 -6.63
CA PHE A 83 -2.33 -5.06 -6.58
C PHE A 83 -2.98 -5.49 -7.90
N GLU A 84 -3.07 -4.58 -8.88
CA GLU A 84 -3.74 -4.83 -10.15
C GLU A 84 -3.08 -5.97 -10.94
N SER A 85 -3.89 -6.86 -11.51
CA SER A 85 -3.44 -7.97 -12.37
C SER A 85 -2.37 -8.87 -11.74
N SER A 86 -2.36 -8.98 -10.41
CA SER A 86 -1.46 -9.88 -9.68
C SER A 86 -2.17 -11.18 -9.32
N HIS A 87 -1.51 -12.32 -9.59
CA HIS A 87 -1.94 -13.64 -9.10
C HIS A 87 -1.45 -13.93 -7.66
N ILE A 88 -0.76 -12.98 -7.03
CA ILE A 88 -0.27 -13.13 -5.66
C ILE A 88 -1.42 -12.82 -4.71
N PRO A 89 -1.69 -13.67 -3.69
CA PRO A 89 -2.73 -13.41 -2.70
C PRO A 89 -2.60 -12.03 -2.07
N LEU A 90 -3.72 -11.33 -1.91
CA LEU A 90 -3.74 -9.99 -1.34
C LEU A 90 -3.14 -9.98 0.08
N ARG A 91 -3.35 -11.05 0.86
CA ARG A 91 -2.74 -11.18 2.18
C ARG A 91 -1.21 -11.05 2.15
N LYS A 92 -0.56 -11.69 1.17
CA LYS A 92 0.90 -11.59 0.99
C LYS A 92 1.33 -10.19 0.58
N TRP A 93 0.52 -9.50 -0.22
CA TRP A 93 0.75 -8.10 -0.55
C TRP A 93 0.68 -7.17 0.66
N PHE A 94 -0.34 -7.33 1.52
CA PHE A 94 -0.45 -6.53 2.75
C PHE A 94 0.73 -6.78 3.69
N LEU A 95 1.15 -8.03 3.86
CA LEU A 95 2.36 -8.37 4.61
C LEU A 95 3.61 -7.75 4.00
N ALA A 96 3.78 -7.81 2.68
CA ALA A 96 4.91 -7.19 2.00
C ALA A 96 4.97 -5.67 2.22
N VAL A 97 3.82 -5.00 2.13
CA VAL A 97 3.71 -3.56 2.39
C VAL A 97 4.04 -3.24 3.84
N TYR A 98 3.52 -4.04 4.79
CA TYR A 98 3.82 -3.87 6.22
C TYR A 98 5.31 -4.01 6.51
N VAL A 99 5.94 -5.07 6.00
CA VAL A 99 7.37 -5.34 6.17
C VAL A 99 8.18 -4.21 5.54
N PHE A 100 7.89 -3.83 4.30
CA PHE A 100 8.56 -2.73 3.62
C PHE A 100 8.45 -1.41 4.40
N ALA A 101 7.26 -1.07 4.91
CA ALA A 101 7.03 0.15 5.69
C ALA A 101 7.69 0.12 7.07
N SER A 102 7.85 -1.07 7.67
CA SER A 102 8.50 -1.25 8.97
C SER A 102 10.02 -1.05 8.89
N HIS A 103 10.63 -1.40 7.77
CA HIS A 103 12.07 -1.24 7.56
C HIS A 103 12.40 0.16 7.08
N LYS A 104 13.01 0.98 7.95
CA LYS A 104 13.47 2.34 7.59
C LYS A 104 14.20 2.32 6.26
N LYS A 105 15.28 1.54 6.12
CA LYS A 105 16.17 1.49 4.94
C LYS A 105 15.60 0.77 3.70
N GLY A 106 14.37 0.29 3.75
CA GLY A 106 13.85 -0.68 2.79
C GLY A 106 14.33 -2.09 3.11
N ILE A 107 13.86 -3.07 2.34
CA ILE A 107 14.15 -4.49 2.50
C ILE A 107 14.66 -5.08 1.18
N SER A 108 15.58 -6.04 1.26
CA SER A 108 16.06 -6.75 0.08
C SER A 108 15.03 -7.78 -0.40
N SER A 109 14.99 -8.07 -1.70
CA SER A 109 14.14 -9.15 -2.24
C SER A 109 14.51 -10.51 -1.65
N VAL A 110 15.78 -10.70 -1.28
CA VAL A 110 16.29 -11.90 -0.60
C VAL A 110 15.65 -12.10 0.77
N GLN A 111 15.53 -11.04 1.57
CA GLN A 111 14.88 -11.14 2.86
C GLN A 111 13.37 -11.33 2.70
N LEU A 112 12.74 -10.52 1.84
CA LEU A 112 11.29 -10.55 1.67
C LEU A 112 10.77 -11.92 1.18
N HIS A 113 11.52 -12.62 0.33
CA HIS A 113 11.08 -13.93 -0.15
C HIS A 113 11.09 -15.00 0.95
N LYS A 114 12.02 -14.89 1.91
CA LYS A 114 12.09 -15.77 3.08
C LYS A 114 10.93 -15.49 4.02
N ASP A 115 10.66 -14.21 4.27
CA ASP A 115 9.59 -13.78 5.18
C ASP A 115 8.19 -14.17 4.67
N LEU A 116 7.95 -14.09 3.36
CA LEU A 116 6.63 -14.34 2.75
C LEU A 116 6.47 -15.75 2.15
N ASN A 117 7.52 -16.57 2.21
CA ASN A 117 7.60 -17.87 1.55
C ASN A 117 7.12 -17.78 0.09
N VAL A 118 7.83 -16.99 -0.71
CA VAL A 118 7.62 -16.83 -2.16
C VAL A 118 8.95 -16.98 -2.89
N THR A 119 8.90 -17.05 -4.22
CA THR A 119 10.15 -17.00 -5.00
C THR A 119 10.80 -15.62 -4.88
N GLN A 120 12.13 -15.57 -4.98
CA GLN A 120 12.86 -14.29 -4.97
C GLN A 120 12.40 -13.37 -6.12
N LYS A 121 12.08 -13.93 -7.29
CA LYS A 121 11.52 -13.19 -8.44
C LYS A 121 10.18 -12.53 -8.10
N THR A 122 9.30 -13.25 -7.42
CA THR A 122 8.02 -12.72 -6.93
C THR A 122 8.25 -11.59 -5.91
N ALA A 123 9.16 -11.79 -4.96
CA ALA A 123 9.49 -10.76 -3.97
C ALA A 123 10.06 -9.49 -4.62
N TRP A 124 10.94 -9.63 -5.61
CA TRP A 124 11.44 -8.49 -6.38
C TRP A 124 10.31 -7.78 -7.13
N TYR A 125 9.43 -8.51 -7.80
CA TYR A 125 8.26 -7.94 -8.47
C TYR A 125 7.36 -7.14 -7.52
N MET A 126 7.11 -7.68 -6.31
CA MET A 126 6.34 -6.99 -5.28
C MET A 126 7.02 -5.70 -4.84
N LEU A 127 8.32 -5.76 -4.51
CA LEU A 127 9.08 -4.59 -4.08
C LEU A 127 9.11 -3.49 -5.14
N SER A 128 9.34 -3.83 -6.40
CA SER A 128 9.36 -2.86 -7.50
C SER A 128 8.04 -2.09 -7.60
N ARG A 129 6.90 -2.77 -7.46
CA ARG A 129 5.59 -2.11 -7.47
C ARG A 129 5.34 -1.27 -6.23
N ILE A 130 5.70 -1.77 -5.05
CA ILE A 130 5.59 -1.03 -3.79
C ILE A 130 6.42 0.27 -3.88
N ILE A 131 7.69 0.15 -4.24
CA ILE A 131 8.61 1.30 -4.36
C ILE A 131 8.08 2.31 -5.39
N TYR A 132 7.63 1.87 -6.56
CA TYR A 132 7.05 2.77 -7.56
C TYR A 132 5.85 3.53 -7.01
N ASN A 133 4.90 2.85 -6.38
CA ASN A 133 3.68 3.49 -5.85
C ASN A 133 3.96 4.40 -4.64
N PHE A 134 4.96 4.09 -3.83
CA PHE A 134 5.41 4.96 -2.73
C PHE A 134 6.15 6.21 -3.26
N ASN A 135 6.98 6.05 -4.30
CA ASN A 135 7.75 7.15 -4.89
C ASN A 135 6.89 8.12 -5.71
N GLN A 136 5.86 7.62 -6.41
CA GLN A 136 4.89 8.48 -7.11
C GLN A 136 4.10 9.41 -6.16
N ASN A 137 4.09 9.12 -4.84
CA ASN A 137 3.48 9.97 -3.81
C ASN A 137 4.44 11.04 -3.22
N ILE A 138 5.73 11.07 -3.59
CA ILE A 138 6.69 12.04 -3.03
C ILE A 138 6.58 13.44 -3.66
N LEU A 139 6.01 13.59 -4.86
CA LEU A 139 5.91 14.89 -5.52
C LEU A 139 4.62 15.67 -5.20
N LEU A 140 3.52 15.00 -4.84
CA LEU A 140 2.24 15.67 -4.54
C LEU A 140 1.98 15.88 -3.03
N PHE A 141 2.68 15.16 -2.16
CA PHE A 141 2.51 15.31 -0.70
C PHE A 141 3.46 16.31 -0.05
N PHE A 142 4.51 16.75 -0.78
CA PHE A 142 5.53 17.63 -0.23
C PHE A 142 5.09 19.09 -0.02
N MET A 143 3.94 19.53 -0.56
CA MET A 143 3.49 20.92 -0.41
C MET A 143 2.25 21.14 0.48
N VAL A 144 1.40 20.14 0.74
CA VAL A 144 0.09 20.46 1.33
C VAL A 144 -0.10 20.09 2.81
N ARG A 145 0.50 19.05 3.42
CA ARG A 145 -0.05 18.66 4.75
C ARG A 145 0.74 17.96 5.85
N TYR A 146 2.08 17.86 5.87
CA TYR A 146 2.75 17.08 6.94
C TYR A 146 3.83 17.83 7.72
N LYS A 147 3.39 18.68 8.66
CA LYS A 147 4.24 19.49 9.56
C LYS A 147 4.75 18.76 10.83
N SER A 148 4.58 17.44 10.98
CA SER A 148 4.92 16.75 12.25
C SER A 148 5.72 15.45 12.15
N MET A 149 6.56 15.29 11.12
CA MET A 149 7.43 14.11 10.97
C MET A 149 8.93 14.46 11.00
N LYS A 150 9.36 15.17 12.06
CA LYS A 150 10.74 15.67 12.20
C LYS A 150 11.85 14.66 12.55
N PRO A 151 11.64 13.40 12.97
CA PRO A 151 12.76 12.44 13.09
C PRO A 151 12.96 11.55 11.85
N MET A 152 12.04 11.54 10.88
CA MET A 152 12.18 10.76 9.63
C MET A 152 12.95 11.53 8.54
N LEU A 153 12.90 12.87 8.57
CA LEU A 153 13.63 13.75 7.64
C LEU A 153 15.16 13.60 7.79
N VAL A 154 15.68 13.47 9.02
CA VAL A 154 17.12 13.31 9.27
C VAL A 154 17.64 12.00 8.65
N VAL A 155 16.90 10.90 8.82
CA VAL A 155 17.27 9.58 8.24
C VAL A 155 17.13 9.56 6.70
N MET A 156 16.27 10.40 6.13
CA MET A 156 16.10 10.52 4.67
C MET A 156 17.09 11.52 4.04
N GLN A 157 17.59 12.51 4.80
CA GLN A 157 18.70 13.37 4.38
C GLN A 157 20.02 12.60 4.31
N GLU A 158 20.26 11.64 5.21
CA GLU A 158 21.45 10.77 5.16
C GLU A 158 21.44 9.76 3.99
N ARG A 159 20.27 9.41 3.44
CA ARG A 159 20.22 8.52 2.25
C ARG A 159 20.54 9.21 0.95
N LYS A 160 20.24 10.51 0.82
CA LYS A 160 20.67 11.27 -0.36
C LYS A 160 22.19 11.40 -0.41
N THR A 161 22.87 11.54 0.73
CA THR A 161 24.34 11.67 0.76
C THR A 161 25.08 10.33 0.59
N MET A 162 24.45 9.19 0.91
CA MET A 162 25.05 7.86 0.78
C MET A 162 24.90 7.27 -0.64
N ASN A 163 23.75 7.47 -1.31
CA ASN A 163 23.52 6.94 -2.66
C ASN A 163 24.21 7.73 -3.78
N ILE A 164 24.60 8.98 -3.52
CA ILE A 164 25.42 9.80 -4.44
C ILE A 164 26.90 9.37 -4.41
N LYS A 165 27.39 8.80 -3.30
CA LYS A 165 28.77 8.30 -3.20
C LYS A 165 28.97 6.95 -3.90
N ILE A 166 28.03 6.01 -3.75
CA ILE A 166 28.13 4.67 -4.35
C ILE A 166 28.17 4.72 -5.90
N HIS A 167 27.54 5.72 -6.52
CA HIS A 167 27.50 5.87 -7.98
C HIS A 167 28.72 6.58 -8.59
N LYS A 168 29.60 7.18 -7.77
CA LYS A 168 30.84 7.83 -8.22
C LYS A 168 32.10 6.98 -8.06
N ASP A 169 32.02 5.86 -7.34
CA ASP A 169 33.16 4.98 -7.08
C ASP A 169 33.16 3.71 -7.97
N VAL A 170 32.27 3.63 -8.97
CA VAL A 170 32.15 2.51 -9.94
C VAL A 170 32.13 3.00 -11.40
N VAL A 171 32.56 4.24 -11.65
CA VAL A 171 32.88 4.76 -13.00
C VAL A 171 34.20 5.50 -12.93
#